data_AF-A0A7S3Z5S9-F1
#
_entry.id   AF-A0A7S3Z5S9-F1
#
_cell.length_a   1.000
_cell.length_b   1.000
_cell.length_c   1.000
_cell.angle_alpha   90.00
_cell.angle_beta   90.00
_cell.angle_gamma   90.00
#
_symmetry.space_group_name_H-M   'P 1'
#
loop_
_entity.id
_entity.type
_entity.pdbx_description
1 polymer ?
#
loop_
_entity_poly.entity_id
_entity_poly.type
_entity_poly.pdbx_seq_one_letter_code
_entity_poly.pdbx_strand_id
1 'polypeptide(L)'
;MTSTVNEKKLKGMVSKFMEDPSIKEETKQIDVVLESVKEIYKKKLKPLEKAYRFGEFYSPMLSDADFDAAPMVLLLGQYSVGKTTFIKYLLERDFPGMRVGPEPTTDRFACIMDGKNERIIPGNALAADADKPFQGLNKFGVSFLNHIECAELNSPILKKITLIDTPGVLAGEKQRVGRAYDFPRVVEWFSQRCDRILILFDAHKLDVSDEMKRVIEVLKNSDNVRVILNKADQVTSQQLMRVYGALMWSLGKVFQRPEVLRVYIGSFWDEPYKNTENIPLFQREREDLLNDLRSLPRNSTLRKINELVKRTRYSKVHAYICNHLRNQFGLFYKQSKQEKLLKSMLGEFKTVSKQHGLPPGDFPDVNRFRSSLERFEIWKFPKLYAGQMSTLDNVLAKEIPSLMKILPMVEQQRQQAAEKESEAPVSSSNPFGPSQSTGSGVPWAVTAQMKVKYDNMFNELKLTSGGKLTGGNARDFMLKSCLPQETLGMIWELSDMDKDGCLDDEEFAVCVYLIEAIKSRAMSEVPTQLPTVLIPPSKVRTVFYPDLLVFRCGPCFRQRSTTKAAESEDFV
;
A
#
# COMPACT_ATOMS: atom_id res chain seq x y z
N MET A 1 9.94 37.25 12.04
CA MET A 1 11.05 36.63 11.26
C MET A 1 11.28 35.20 11.75
N THR A 2 10.35 34.29 11.49
CA THR A 2 10.47 32.85 11.83
C THR A 2 9.74 32.01 10.78
N SER A 3 10.11 32.16 9.51
CA SER A 3 9.53 31.39 8.38
C SER A 3 10.61 30.77 7.48
N THR A 4 11.75 30.40 8.05
CA THR A 4 12.89 29.77 7.34
C THR A 4 13.24 28.39 7.90
N VAL A 5 12.29 27.74 8.57
CA VAL A 5 12.42 26.31 8.90
C VAL A 5 12.07 25.51 7.64
N ASN A 6 13.12 25.09 6.92
CA ASN A 6 13.23 23.82 6.17
C ASN A 6 12.81 23.69 4.69
N GLU A 7 12.82 24.72 3.84
CA GLU A 7 12.82 24.49 2.37
C GLU A 7 14.05 23.69 1.90
N LYS A 8 15.21 23.88 2.54
CA LYS A 8 16.43 23.11 2.25
C LYS A 8 16.41 21.64 2.71
N LYS A 9 15.40 21.20 3.48
CA LYS A 9 15.31 19.82 3.98
C LYS A 9 14.51 18.87 3.09
N LEU A 10 13.65 19.39 2.20
CA LEU A 10 12.84 18.56 1.30
C LEU A 10 13.62 18.10 0.06
N LYS A 11 14.48 18.96 -0.50
CA LYS A 11 15.35 18.59 -1.64
C LYS A 11 16.37 17.52 -1.23
N GLY A 12 16.41 16.41 -1.96
CA GLY A 12 17.27 15.27 -1.66
C GLY A 12 16.70 14.30 -0.64
N MET A 13 15.49 14.51 -0.11
CA MET A 13 14.90 13.63 0.90
C MET A 13 14.51 12.29 0.29
N VAL A 14 13.82 12.30 -0.86
CA VAL A 14 13.44 11.08 -1.59
C VAL A 14 14.71 10.40 -2.11
N SER A 15 15.65 11.16 -2.68
CA SER A 15 16.92 10.61 -3.15
C SER A 15 17.70 9.94 -2.01
N LYS A 16 17.90 10.61 -0.88
CA LYS A 16 18.59 10.03 0.29
C LYS A 16 17.88 8.82 0.85
N PHE A 17 16.54 8.86 0.89
CA PHE A 17 15.73 7.74 1.34
C PHE A 17 15.91 6.52 0.41
N MET A 18 16.08 6.75 -0.89
CA MET A 18 16.30 5.70 -1.88
C MET A 18 17.78 5.26 -1.99
N GLU A 19 18.73 6.02 -1.47
CA GLU A 19 20.19 5.74 -1.53
C GLU A 19 20.81 5.23 -0.22
N ASP A 20 19.99 4.97 0.79
CA ASP A 20 20.38 4.42 2.08
C ASP A 20 21.32 3.18 1.93
N PRO A 21 22.47 3.15 2.63
CA PRO A 21 23.48 2.09 2.51
C PRO A 21 22.94 0.67 2.72
N SER A 22 21.94 0.50 3.59
CA SER A 22 21.28 -0.79 3.81
C SER A 22 20.65 -1.36 2.53
N ILE A 23 20.25 -0.48 1.60
CA ILE A 23 19.64 -0.84 0.32
C ILE A 23 20.68 -1.32 -0.69
N LYS A 24 21.94 -0.85 -0.60
CA LYS A 24 22.97 -1.23 -1.60
C LYS A 24 23.25 -2.73 -1.56
N GLU A 25 23.32 -3.30 -0.37
CA GLU A 25 23.53 -4.74 -0.20
C GLU A 25 22.29 -5.54 -0.65
N GLU A 26 21.08 -5.08 -0.30
CA GLU A 26 19.83 -5.70 -0.77
C GLU A 26 19.70 -5.66 -2.31
N THR A 27 20.07 -4.55 -2.94
CA THR A 27 20.07 -4.41 -4.41
C THR A 27 21.02 -5.40 -5.06
N LYS A 28 22.24 -5.54 -4.52
CA LYS A 28 23.23 -6.50 -5.01
C LYS A 28 22.73 -7.94 -4.90
N GLN A 29 22.06 -8.30 -3.80
CA GLN A 29 21.45 -9.61 -3.64
C GLN A 29 20.33 -9.85 -4.66
N ILE A 30 19.49 -8.84 -4.91
CA ILE A 30 18.43 -8.89 -5.93
C ILE A 30 19.03 -9.15 -7.32
N ASP A 31 20.09 -8.43 -7.70
CA ASP A 31 20.73 -8.59 -9.01
C ASP A 31 21.29 -10.00 -9.20
N VAL A 32 21.96 -10.55 -8.17
CA VAL A 32 22.47 -11.94 -8.18
C VAL A 32 21.34 -12.96 -8.36
N VAL A 33 20.21 -12.74 -7.69
CA VAL A 33 19.05 -13.63 -7.80
C VAL A 33 18.41 -13.53 -9.19
N LEU A 34 18.24 -12.32 -9.74
CA LEU A 34 17.67 -12.11 -11.08
C LEU A 34 18.54 -12.76 -12.16
N GLU A 35 19.86 -12.60 -12.09
CA GLU A 35 20.78 -13.25 -13.04
C GLU A 35 20.69 -14.79 -12.94
N SER A 36 20.56 -15.32 -11.72
CA SER A 36 20.38 -16.76 -11.51
C SER A 36 19.05 -17.27 -12.09
N VAL A 37 17.95 -16.53 -11.91
CA VAL A 37 16.63 -16.84 -12.49
C VAL A 37 16.71 -16.85 -14.02
N LYS A 38 17.37 -15.85 -14.61
CA LYS A 38 17.59 -15.70 -16.06
C LYS A 38 18.39 -16.88 -16.61
N GLU A 39 19.46 -17.27 -15.93
CA GLU A 39 20.30 -18.40 -16.31
C GLU A 39 19.55 -19.75 -16.22
N ILE A 40 18.76 -19.96 -15.17
CA ILE A 40 17.89 -21.15 -15.05
C ILE A 40 16.93 -21.21 -16.25
N TYR A 41 16.25 -20.10 -16.57
CA TYR A 41 15.36 -20.05 -17.71
C TYR A 41 16.09 -20.39 -19.03
N LYS A 42 17.17 -19.65 -19.33
CA LYS A 42 17.91 -19.80 -20.59
C LYS A 42 18.47 -21.20 -20.80
N LYS A 43 19.08 -21.78 -19.76
CA LYS A 43 19.79 -23.07 -19.87
C LYS A 43 18.86 -24.27 -19.73
N LYS A 44 17.82 -24.20 -18.90
CA LYS A 44 17.04 -25.38 -18.51
C LYS A 44 15.62 -25.37 -19.05
N LEU A 45 14.96 -24.22 -19.13
CA LEU A 45 13.55 -24.15 -19.53
C LEU A 45 13.37 -23.79 -21.02
N LYS A 46 14.08 -22.78 -21.51
CA LYS A 46 13.99 -22.26 -22.89
C LYS A 46 14.22 -23.33 -23.97
N PRO A 47 15.17 -24.28 -23.84
CA PRO A 47 15.33 -25.36 -24.82
C PRO A 47 14.11 -26.27 -24.91
N LEU A 48 13.47 -26.56 -23.78
CA LEU A 48 12.25 -27.38 -23.71
C LEU A 48 11.06 -26.64 -24.34
N GLU A 49 10.89 -25.36 -24.00
CA GLU A 49 9.83 -24.51 -24.58
C GLU A 49 9.94 -24.44 -26.11
N LYS A 50 11.17 -24.28 -26.62
CA LYS A 50 11.44 -24.26 -28.07
C LYS A 50 11.13 -25.61 -28.72
N ALA A 51 11.54 -26.72 -28.09
CA ALA A 51 11.34 -28.06 -28.62
C ALA A 51 9.86 -28.44 -28.74
N TYR A 52 9.03 -28.03 -27.77
CA TYR A 52 7.61 -28.34 -27.72
C TYR A 52 6.70 -27.19 -28.16
N ARG A 53 7.25 -26.13 -28.77
CA ARG A 53 6.48 -24.97 -29.30
C ARG A 53 5.59 -24.30 -28.24
N PHE A 54 6.05 -24.21 -27.00
CA PHE A 54 5.28 -23.70 -25.86
C PHE A 54 4.62 -22.34 -26.13
N GLY A 55 5.32 -21.44 -26.83
CA GLY A 55 4.83 -20.09 -27.15
C GLY A 55 3.53 -20.04 -27.96
N GLU A 56 3.24 -21.08 -28.74
CA GLU A 56 2.04 -21.16 -29.58
C GLU A 56 0.80 -21.59 -28.79
N PHE A 57 1.00 -22.17 -27.60
CA PHE A 57 -0.08 -22.68 -26.74
C PHE A 57 -0.37 -21.74 -25.56
N TYR A 58 0.69 -21.18 -24.99
CA TYR A 58 0.62 -20.44 -23.73
C TYR A 58 1.01 -18.97 -23.92
N SER A 59 2.30 -18.67 -23.77
CA SER A 59 2.85 -17.32 -23.87
C SER A 59 4.24 -17.34 -24.51
N PRO A 60 4.63 -16.24 -25.20
CA PRO A 60 5.91 -16.14 -25.88
C PRO A 60 7.11 -16.50 -24.99
N MET A 61 8.22 -16.86 -25.62
CA MET A 61 9.49 -17.08 -24.91
C MET A 61 9.96 -15.76 -24.28
N LEU A 62 10.54 -15.85 -23.09
CA LEU A 62 11.03 -14.67 -22.38
C LEU A 62 12.36 -14.19 -23.01
N SER A 63 12.46 -12.88 -23.12
CA SER A 63 13.64 -12.12 -23.50
C SER A 63 14.43 -11.69 -22.27
N ASP A 64 15.65 -11.19 -22.48
CA ASP A 64 16.46 -10.65 -21.38
C ASP A 64 15.79 -9.41 -20.75
N ALA A 65 15.13 -8.58 -21.58
CA ALA A 65 14.38 -7.42 -21.13
C ALA A 65 13.24 -7.79 -20.16
N ASP A 66 12.61 -8.96 -20.27
CA ASP A 66 11.58 -9.40 -19.34
C ASP A 66 12.13 -9.66 -17.93
N PHE A 67 13.40 -10.09 -17.83
CA PHE A 67 14.08 -10.30 -16.55
C PHE A 67 14.69 -9.00 -16.01
N ASP A 68 15.26 -8.19 -16.88
CA ASP A 68 16.02 -7.00 -16.52
C ASP A 68 15.11 -5.78 -16.29
N ALA A 69 13.84 -5.83 -16.72
CA ALA A 69 12.88 -4.76 -16.51
C ALA A 69 12.71 -4.44 -15.02
N ALA A 70 12.92 -3.16 -14.68
CA ALA A 70 12.60 -2.63 -13.36
C ALA A 70 11.09 -2.73 -13.10
N PRO A 71 10.66 -2.90 -11.83
CA PRO A 71 9.25 -2.89 -11.47
C PRO A 71 8.55 -1.62 -11.93
N MET A 72 7.33 -1.77 -12.45
CA MET A 72 6.55 -0.66 -13.00
C MET A 72 5.49 -0.16 -12.03
N VAL A 73 5.38 1.16 -11.90
CA VAL A 73 4.35 1.85 -11.11
C VAL A 73 3.45 2.64 -12.04
N LEU A 74 2.19 2.24 -12.13
CA LEU A 74 1.19 2.91 -12.96
C LEU A 74 0.45 3.97 -12.14
N LEU A 75 0.41 5.22 -12.61
CA LEU A 75 -0.36 6.28 -11.99
C LEU A 75 -1.67 6.49 -12.75
N LEU A 76 -2.81 6.38 -12.07
CA LEU A 76 -4.15 6.60 -12.62
C LEU A 76 -4.87 7.68 -11.83
N GLY A 77 -5.80 8.37 -12.47
CA GLY A 77 -6.61 9.39 -11.80
C GLY A 77 -7.13 10.43 -12.78
N GLN A 78 -8.12 11.21 -12.33
CA GLN A 78 -8.76 12.25 -13.13
C GLN A 78 -7.78 13.37 -13.54
N TYR A 79 -8.26 14.33 -14.34
CA TYR A 79 -7.50 15.53 -14.67
C TYR A 79 -7.16 16.35 -13.43
N SER A 80 -5.96 16.92 -13.43
CA SER A 80 -5.51 17.88 -12.42
C SER A 80 -5.43 17.34 -10.98
N VAL A 81 -5.52 16.02 -10.75
CA VAL A 81 -5.31 15.39 -9.42
C VAL A 81 -3.84 15.36 -8.99
N GLY A 82 -2.91 15.72 -9.88
CA GLY A 82 -1.48 15.84 -9.57
C GLY A 82 -0.60 14.63 -9.88
N LYS A 83 -0.95 13.78 -10.87
CA LYS A 83 -0.12 12.62 -11.29
C LYS A 83 1.28 13.03 -11.72
N THR A 84 1.37 13.94 -12.69
CA THR A 84 2.65 14.44 -13.22
C THR A 84 3.45 15.18 -12.15
N THR A 85 2.78 15.97 -11.30
CA THR A 85 3.41 16.66 -10.15
C THR A 85 3.93 15.67 -9.11
N PHE A 86 3.20 14.59 -8.84
CA PHE A 86 3.64 13.52 -7.94
C PHE A 86 4.91 12.84 -8.47
N ILE A 87 5.02 12.61 -9.77
CA ILE A 87 6.23 12.04 -10.37
C ILE A 87 7.39 13.03 -10.25
N LYS A 88 7.18 14.31 -10.56
CA LYS A 88 8.18 15.37 -10.33
C LYS A 88 8.64 15.41 -8.87
N TYR A 89 7.71 15.29 -7.93
CA TYR A 89 7.99 15.25 -6.49
C TYR A 89 8.86 14.03 -6.12
N LEU A 90 8.56 12.84 -6.66
CA LEU A 90 9.39 11.65 -6.45
C LEU A 90 10.78 11.75 -7.08
N LEU A 91 10.88 12.38 -8.25
CA LEU A 91 12.14 12.60 -8.94
C LEU A 91 12.95 13.76 -8.36
N GLU A 92 12.31 14.65 -7.60
CA GLU A 92 12.84 15.94 -7.12
C GLU A 92 13.36 16.84 -8.25
N ARG A 93 12.89 16.61 -9.47
CA ARG A 93 13.27 17.32 -10.70
C ARG A 93 12.25 17.09 -11.81
N ASP A 94 12.33 17.94 -12.83
CA ASP A 94 11.57 17.79 -14.07
C ASP A 94 12.15 16.65 -14.92
N PHE A 95 11.29 16.05 -15.75
CA PHE A 95 11.66 14.99 -16.70
C PHE A 95 11.32 15.40 -18.15
N PRO A 96 11.99 14.81 -19.16
CA PRO A 96 11.74 15.12 -20.56
C PRO A 96 10.28 14.86 -20.96
N GLY A 97 9.65 15.78 -21.68
CA GLY A 97 8.26 15.64 -22.13
C GLY A 97 7.21 16.00 -21.07
N MET A 98 7.63 16.35 -19.85
CA MET A 98 6.73 16.76 -18.78
C MET A 98 5.92 18.00 -19.16
N ARG A 99 4.60 17.92 -18.97
CA ARG A 99 3.67 19.04 -19.15
C ARG A 99 2.82 19.17 -17.88
N VAL A 100 2.92 20.30 -17.20
CA VAL A 100 2.09 20.60 -16.03
C VAL A 100 1.31 21.88 -16.32
N GLY A 101 -0.02 21.80 -16.30
CA GLY A 101 -0.90 22.95 -16.43
C GLY A 101 -2.31 22.68 -15.94
N PRO A 102 -3.11 23.73 -15.70
CA PRO A 102 -4.48 23.62 -15.17
C PRO A 102 -5.48 23.02 -16.18
N GLU A 103 -5.18 23.14 -17.48
CA GLU A 103 -5.92 22.53 -18.60
C GLU A 103 -5.46 21.09 -18.86
N PRO A 104 -6.23 20.25 -19.59
CA PRO A 104 -5.81 18.89 -19.96
C PRO A 104 -4.52 18.93 -20.79
N THR A 105 -3.39 18.84 -20.09
CA THR A 105 -2.04 19.06 -20.62
C THR A 105 -1.34 17.75 -21.00
N THR A 106 -1.67 16.65 -20.32
CA THR A 106 -1.16 15.31 -20.59
C THR A 106 -2.20 14.50 -21.37
N ASP A 107 -2.00 14.39 -22.69
CA ASP A 107 -2.77 13.56 -23.62
C ASP A 107 -2.11 12.20 -23.93
N ARG A 108 -0.91 11.97 -23.38
CA ARG A 108 -0.05 10.82 -23.67
C ARG A 108 0.23 9.97 -22.43
N PHE A 109 0.45 8.69 -22.66
CA PHE A 109 1.13 7.83 -21.70
C PHE A 109 2.62 8.16 -21.72
N ALA A 110 3.21 8.46 -20.57
CA ALA A 110 4.64 8.72 -20.45
C ALA A 110 5.29 7.63 -19.60
N CYS A 111 6.12 6.79 -20.23
CA CYS A 111 6.94 5.78 -19.58
C CYS A 111 8.27 6.40 -19.15
N ILE A 112 8.43 6.67 -17.87
CA ILE A 112 9.57 7.40 -17.32
C ILE A 112 10.54 6.38 -16.72
N MET A 113 11.72 6.28 -17.34
CA MET A 113 12.68 5.20 -17.13
C MET A 113 14.08 5.72 -16.89
N ASP A 114 14.94 4.88 -16.30
CA ASP A 114 16.36 5.18 -16.21
C ASP A 114 16.99 5.23 -17.61
N GLY A 115 17.86 6.21 -17.81
CA GLY A 115 18.68 6.30 -19.01
C GLY A 115 19.90 7.16 -18.78
N LYS A 116 20.98 6.85 -19.50
CA LYS A 116 22.25 7.58 -19.38
C LYS A 116 22.11 9.04 -19.80
N ASN A 117 21.29 9.30 -20.81
CA ASN A 117 21.06 10.61 -21.41
C ASN A 117 19.59 10.96 -21.33
N GLU A 118 19.30 12.24 -21.16
CA GLU A 118 17.93 12.75 -21.22
C GLU A 118 17.42 12.74 -22.65
N ARG A 119 16.39 11.93 -22.92
CA ARG A 119 15.76 11.86 -24.25
C ARG A 119 14.31 11.39 -24.19
N ILE A 120 13.58 11.63 -25.28
CA ILE A 120 12.23 11.14 -25.49
C ILE A 120 12.27 10.13 -26.65
N ILE A 121 11.69 8.95 -26.44
CA ILE A 121 11.52 7.90 -27.43
C ILE A 121 10.04 7.83 -27.82
N PRO A 122 9.69 8.10 -29.09
CA PRO A 122 8.31 7.99 -29.57
C PRO A 122 7.78 6.55 -29.49
N GLY A 123 6.46 6.40 -29.30
CA GLY A 123 5.82 5.10 -29.09
C GLY A 123 6.05 4.04 -30.17
N ASN A 124 6.12 4.43 -31.45
CA ASN A 124 6.44 3.48 -32.53
C ASN A 124 7.85 2.90 -32.40
N ALA A 125 8.83 3.72 -32.01
CA ALA A 125 10.19 3.25 -31.74
C ALA A 125 10.24 2.44 -30.45
N LEU A 126 9.51 2.87 -29.41
CA LEU A 126 9.41 2.18 -28.13
C LEU A 126 8.86 0.75 -28.26
N ALA A 127 7.85 0.56 -29.10
CA ALA A 127 7.25 -0.76 -29.33
C ALA A 127 8.08 -1.64 -30.28
N ALA A 128 9.04 -1.07 -31.01
CA ALA A 128 9.97 -1.83 -31.84
C ALA A 128 11.25 -2.25 -31.08
N ASP A 129 11.60 -1.54 -30.01
CA ASP A 129 12.79 -1.79 -29.20
C ASP A 129 12.68 -3.13 -28.43
N ALA A 130 13.60 -4.06 -28.70
CA ALA A 130 13.63 -5.38 -28.06
C ALA A 130 14.27 -5.38 -26.68
N ASP A 131 15.00 -4.33 -26.33
CA ASP A 131 15.64 -4.18 -25.04
C ASP A 131 14.67 -3.56 -24.00
N LYS A 132 13.44 -3.24 -24.42
CA LYS A 132 12.41 -2.63 -23.57
C LYS A 132 11.14 -3.48 -23.47
N PRO A 133 10.44 -3.46 -22.32
CA PRO A 133 9.27 -4.31 -22.05
C PRO A 133 7.96 -3.81 -22.71
N PHE A 134 8.04 -3.12 -23.86
CA PHE A 134 6.89 -2.45 -24.49
C PHE A 134 6.52 -3.00 -25.88
N GLN A 135 7.20 -4.03 -26.37
CA GLN A 135 6.87 -4.64 -27.67
C GLN A 135 5.41 -5.12 -27.78
N GLY A 136 4.82 -5.53 -26.64
CA GLY A 136 3.43 -5.95 -26.57
C GLY A 136 2.41 -4.85 -26.89
N LEU A 137 2.83 -3.58 -26.95
CA LEU A 137 1.97 -2.45 -27.31
C LEU A 137 1.62 -2.39 -28.80
N ASN A 138 2.38 -3.07 -29.67
CA ASN A 138 2.10 -3.13 -31.11
C ASN A 138 0.67 -3.58 -31.43
N LYS A 139 0.07 -4.40 -30.56
CA LYS A 139 -1.32 -4.88 -30.71
C LYS A 139 -2.39 -3.79 -30.67
N PHE A 140 -2.07 -2.60 -30.13
CA PHE A 140 -3.00 -1.46 -30.06
C PHE A 140 -2.91 -0.56 -31.31
N GLY A 141 -1.97 -0.83 -32.20
CA GLY A 141 -1.81 -0.14 -33.48
C GLY A 141 -1.29 1.29 -33.38
N VAL A 142 -1.01 1.89 -34.54
CA VAL A 142 -0.38 3.21 -34.69
C VAL A 142 -1.17 4.32 -34.00
N SER A 143 -2.51 4.21 -33.99
CA SER A 143 -3.39 5.18 -33.33
C SER A 143 -3.03 5.36 -31.85
N PHE A 144 -2.81 4.26 -31.13
CA PHE A 144 -2.37 4.32 -29.73
C PHE A 144 -0.87 4.64 -29.62
N LEU A 145 -0.02 4.08 -30.48
CA LEU A 145 1.43 4.29 -30.42
C LEU A 145 1.83 5.77 -30.60
N ASN A 146 1.00 6.58 -31.25
CA ASN A 146 1.19 8.03 -31.34
C ASN A 146 0.84 8.78 -30.03
N HIS A 147 0.21 8.12 -29.06
CA HIS A 147 -0.21 8.65 -27.76
C HIS A 147 0.57 8.03 -26.59
N ILE A 148 1.73 7.43 -26.86
CA ILE A 148 2.66 6.95 -25.84
C ILE A 148 4.08 7.36 -26.20
N GLU A 149 4.86 7.67 -25.18
CA GLU A 149 6.27 8.01 -25.28
C GLU A 149 7.03 7.48 -24.07
N CYS A 150 8.33 7.34 -24.23
CA CYS A 150 9.22 7.01 -23.13
C CYS A 150 10.20 8.16 -22.88
N ALA A 151 10.23 8.66 -21.65
CA ALA A 151 11.17 9.65 -21.19
C ALA A 151 12.29 8.93 -20.42
N GLU A 152 13.52 9.00 -20.93
CA GLU A 152 14.69 8.45 -20.28
C GLU A 152 15.47 9.57 -19.59
N LEU A 153 15.88 9.36 -18.34
CA LEU A 153 16.75 10.26 -17.59
C LEU A 153 17.48 9.51 -16.47
N ASN A 154 18.64 10.02 -16.05
CA ASN A 154 19.39 9.43 -14.95
C ASN A 154 18.82 9.92 -13.63
N SER A 155 18.23 9.00 -12.86
CA SER A 155 17.69 9.30 -11.53
C SER A 155 17.85 8.10 -10.60
N PRO A 156 18.27 8.29 -9.33
CA PRO A 156 18.45 7.19 -8.38
C PRO A 156 17.21 6.32 -8.19
N ILE A 157 16.01 6.91 -8.21
CA ILE A 157 14.75 6.18 -8.10
C ILE A 157 14.44 5.38 -9.37
N LEU A 158 14.76 5.94 -10.56
CA LEU A 158 14.45 5.29 -11.84
C LEU A 158 15.32 4.07 -12.14
N LYS A 159 16.53 4.01 -11.54
CA LYS A 159 17.36 2.80 -11.54
C LYS A 159 16.69 1.61 -10.87
N LYS A 160 15.67 1.86 -10.04
CA LYS A 160 14.99 0.84 -9.22
C LYS A 160 13.56 0.60 -9.65
N ILE A 161 12.86 1.62 -10.13
CA ILE A 161 11.45 1.53 -10.55
C ILE A 161 11.24 2.30 -11.86
N THR A 162 10.31 1.84 -12.70
CA THR A 162 9.80 2.61 -13.84
C THR A 162 8.46 3.24 -13.46
N LEU A 163 8.29 4.53 -13.75
CA LEU A 163 7.05 5.26 -13.49
C LEU A 163 6.26 5.41 -14.78
N ILE A 164 4.95 5.20 -14.75
CA ILE A 164 4.08 5.35 -15.92
C ILE A 164 3.02 6.40 -15.59
N ASP A 165 3.20 7.59 -16.17
CA ASP A 165 2.16 8.63 -16.12
C ASP A 165 1.10 8.32 -17.17
N THR A 166 -0.16 8.50 -16.80
CA THR A 166 -1.29 8.28 -17.71
C THR A 166 -2.03 9.58 -17.99
N PRO A 167 -2.66 9.71 -19.17
CA PRO A 167 -3.61 10.78 -19.42
C PRO A 167 -4.67 10.84 -18.33
N GLY A 168 -5.14 12.04 -17.99
CA GLY A 168 -6.26 12.18 -17.05
C GLY A 168 -7.47 11.36 -17.47
N VAL A 169 -8.13 10.69 -16.53
CA VAL A 169 -9.41 10.03 -16.82
C VAL A 169 -10.47 11.11 -17.01
N LEU A 170 -11.19 11.08 -18.14
CA LEU A 170 -12.12 12.14 -18.52
C LEU A 170 -13.41 12.02 -17.70
N ALA A 171 -13.96 13.18 -17.34
CA ALA A 171 -15.24 13.30 -16.66
C ALA A 171 -16.31 13.66 -17.70
N GLY A 172 -16.70 12.69 -18.54
CA GLY A 172 -17.85 12.87 -19.45
C GLY A 172 -17.71 12.24 -20.83
N GLU A 173 -18.85 11.88 -21.42
CA GLU A 173 -18.93 11.11 -22.66
C GLU A 173 -18.45 11.89 -23.90
N LYS A 174 -18.69 13.21 -23.97
CA LYS A 174 -18.25 14.06 -25.09
C LYS A 174 -16.73 14.16 -25.21
N GLN A 175 -16.01 14.09 -24.10
CA GLN A 175 -14.55 14.14 -24.13
C GLN A 175 -13.94 12.78 -24.50
N ARG A 176 -14.64 11.66 -24.25
CA ARG A 176 -14.20 10.31 -24.64
C ARG A 176 -14.10 10.14 -26.15
N VAL A 177 -15.00 10.80 -26.90
CA VAL A 177 -15.05 10.74 -28.38
C VAL A 177 -13.74 11.25 -29.02
N GLY A 178 -12.92 12.01 -28.29
CA GLY A 178 -11.62 12.49 -28.76
C GLY A 178 -10.48 11.45 -28.75
N ARG A 179 -10.63 10.30 -28.06
CA ARG A 179 -9.58 9.27 -28.01
C ARG A 179 -9.71 8.29 -29.17
N ALA A 180 -8.67 8.19 -29.98
CA ALA A 180 -8.60 7.24 -31.09
C ALA A 180 -8.21 5.81 -30.66
N TYR A 181 -8.23 5.50 -29.35
CA TYR A 181 -7.86 4.22 -28.77
C TYR A 181 -8.69 3.88 -27.52
N ASP A 182 -8.77 2.59 -27.19
CA ASP A 182 -9.50 2.07 -26.04
C ASP A 182 -8.67 2.22 -24.75
N PHE A 183 -8.95 3.27 -23.97
CA PHE A 183 -8.21 3.58 -22.75
C PHE A 183 -8.31 2.49 -21.67
N PRO A 184 -9.51 1.99 -21.26
CA PRO A 184 -9.60 0.89 -20.30
C PRO A 184 -8.79 -0.35 -20.71
N ARG A 185 -8.81 -0.72 -21.99
CA ARG A 185 -8.06 -1.90 -22.48
C ARG A 185 -6.54 -1.70 -22.47
N VAL A 186 -6.07 -0.48 -22.70
CA VAL A 186 -4.64 -0.14 -22.54
C VAL A 186 -4.26 -0.21 -21.06
N VAL A 187 -5.09 0.33 -20.16
CA VAL A 187 -4.85 0.26 -18.71
C VAL A 187 -4.85 -1.18 -18.22
N GLU A 188 -5.73 -2.05 -18.72
CA GLU A 188 -5.71 -3.50 -18.45
C GLU A 188 -4.36 -4.13 -18.80
N TRP A 189 -3.79 -3.74 -19.94
CA TRP A 189 -2.52 -4.30 -20.39
C TRP A 189 -1.36 -3.89 -19.48
N PHE A 190 -1.35 -2.63 -19.03
CA PHE A 190 -0.38 -2.15 -18.04
C PHE A 190 -0.60 -2.78 -16.67
N SER A 191 -1.84 -2.94 -16.21
CA SER A 191 -2.14 -3.46 -14.87
C SER A 191 -1.62 -4.89 -14.66
N GLN A 192 -1.64 -5.71 -15.73
CA GLN A 192 -1.09 -7.06 -15.73
C GLN A 192 0.44 -7.11 -15.63
N ARG A 193 1.13 -6.00 -15.90
CA ARG A 193 2.60 -5.90 -15.94
C ARG A 193 3.16 -5.04 -14.82
N CYS A 194 2.36 -4.15 -14.24
CA CYS A 194 2.81 -3.25 -13.20
C CYS A 194 2.86 -3.95 -11.83
N ASP A 195 3.85 -3.57 -11.04
CA ASP A 195 4.05 -4.06 -9.68
C ASP A 195 3.21 -3.29 -8.66
N ARG A 196 2.85 -2.04 -9.01
CA ARG A 196 2.03 -1.16 -8.19
C ARG A 196 1.15 -0.31 -9.09
N ILE A 197 -0.10 -0.12 -8.69
CA ILE A 197 -1.04 0.80 -9.36
C ILE A 197 -1.47 1.82 -8.32
N LEU A 198 -1.14 3.09 -8.56
CA LEU A 198 -1.49 4.21 -7.70
C LEU A 198 -2.67 4.95 -8.32
N ILE A 199 -3.81 4.92 -7.64
CA ILE A 199 -5.00 5.67 -8.05
C ILE A 199 -5.06 6.97 -7.24
N LEU A 200 -4.89 8.11 -7.90
CA LEU A 200 -4.89 9.44 -7.28
C LEU A 200 -6.30 10.07 -7.34
N PHE A 201 -6.73 10.58 -6.19
CA PHE A 201 -7.91 11.43 -6.03
C PHE A 201 -7.51 12.78 -5.42
N ASP A 202 -8.26 13.82 -5.75
CA ASP A 202 -8.10 15.16 -5.17
C ASP A 202 -9.04 15.30 -3.96
N ALA A 203 -8.49 15.63 -2.79
CA ALA A 203 -9.26 15.78 -1.55
C ALA A 203 -10.27 16.95 -1.62
N HIS A 204 -10.01 17.97 -2.43
CA HIS A 204 -10.91 19.09 -2.59
C HIS A 204 -12.01 18.82 -3.62
N LYS A 205 -11.73 17.99 -4.64
CA LYS A 205 -12.63 17.65 -5.75
C LYS A 205 -12.75 16.15 -5.92
N LEU A 206 -13.35 15.49 -4.94
CA LEU A 206 -13.60 14.06 -5.03
C LEU A 206 -14.70 13.79 -6.06
N ASP A 207 -14.31 13.24 -7.20
CA ASP A 207 -15.21 12.72 -8.22
C ASP A 207 -14.74 11.34 -8.70
N VAL A 208 -15.68 10.45 -8.94
CA VAL A 208 -15.45 9.12 -9.51
C VAL A 208 -16.32 9.00 -10.77
N SER A 209 -15.80 9.55 -11.87
CA SER A 209 -16.48 9.55 -13.16
C SER A 209 -16.79 8.13 -13.65
N ASP A 210 -17.74 7.97 -14.57
CA ASP A 210 -18.09 6.65 -15.11
C ASP A 210 -16.92 5.99 -15.88
N GLU A 211 -15.98 6.78 -16.42
CA GLU A 211 -14.80 6.20 -17.09
C GLU A 211 -13.84 5.67 -16.04
N MET A 212 -13.70 6.40 -14.93
CA MET A 212 -12.91 5.95 -13.79
C MET A 212 -13.49 4.65 -13.20
N LYS A 213 -14.82 4.52 -13.10
CA LYS A 213 -15.47 3.27 -12.69
C LYS A 213 -15.12 2.11 -13.62
N ARG A 214 -15.23 2.29 -14.95
CA ARG A 214 -14.84 1.26 -15.94
C ARG A 214 -13.37 0.86 -15.82
N VAL A 215 -12.49 1.83 -15.60
CA VAL A 215 -11.06 1.56 -15.37
C VAL A 215 -10.87 0.77 -14.09
N ILE A 216 -11.53 1.15 -13.00
CA ILE A 216 -11.47 0.43 -11.71
C ILE A 216 -12.04 -0.99 -11.85
N GLU A 217 -13.11 -1.19 -12.62
CA GLU A 217 -13.70 -2.51 -12.88
C GLU A 217 -12.71 -3.46 -13.54
N VAL A 218 -11.86 -2.96 -14.44
CA VAL A 218 -10.77 -3.73 -15.06
C VAL A 218 -9.68 -4.08 -14.03
N LEU A 219 -9.48 -3.25 -13.02
CA LEU A 219 -8.51 -3.44 -11.93
C LEU A 219 -9.08 -4.24 -10.75
N LYS A 220 -10.34 -4.67 -10.81
CA LYS A 220 -11.04 -5.28 -9.68
C LYS A 220 -10.46 -6.60 -9.20
N ASN A 221 -9.56 -7.24 -9.94
CA ASN A 221 -8.86 -8.47 -9.56
C ASN A 221 -7.36 -8.25 -9.26
N SER A 222 -6.87 -7.02 -9.33
CA SER A 222 -5.47 -6.68 -9.09
C SER A 222 -5.23 -6.33 -7.61
N ASP A 223 -4.37 -7.07 -6.92
CA ASP A 223 -4.06 -6.86 -5.47
C ASP A 223 -2.99 -5.78 -5.24
N ASN A 224 -2.36 -5.35 -6.33
CA ASN A 224 -1.32 -4.33 -6.36
C ASN A 224 -1.87 -2.89 -6.37
N VAL A 225 -3.19 -2.69 -6.23
CA VAL A 225 -3.81 -1.35 -6.23
C VAL A 225 -3.64 -0.67 -4.88
N ARG A 226 -3.22 0.60 -4.89
CA ARG A 226 -3.20 1.51 -3.75
C ARG A 226 -3.79 2.84 -4.16
N VAL A 227 -4.33 3.56 -3.20
CA VAL A 227 -5.02 4.84 -3.45
C VAL A 227 -4.22 5.96 -2.81
N ILE A 228 -4.18 7.12 -3.45
CA ILE A 228 -3.58 8.34 -2.92
C ILE A 228 -4.67 9.41 -2.88
N LEU A 229 -4.99 9.90 -1.69
CA LEU A 229 -5.83 11.07 -1.50
C LEU A 229 -4.92 12.30 -1.42
N ASN A 230 -4.68 12.90 -2.59
CA ASN A 230 -3.76 14.01 -2.79
C ASN A 230 -4.42 15.35 -2.45
N LYS A 231 -3.60 16.40 -2.24
CA LYS A 231 -4.04 17.75 -1.90
C LYS A 231 -4.82 17.83 -0.58
N ALA A 232 -4.56 16.92 0.35
CA ALA A 232 -5.24 16.85 1.63
C ALA A 232 -4.99 18.09 2.52
N ASP A 233 -3.92 18.83 2.27
CA ASP A 233 -3.62 20.11 2.93
C ASP A 233 -4.57 21.25 2.52
N GLN A 234 -5.41 21.08 1.49
CA GLN A 234 -6.35 22.11 1.04
C GLN A 234 -7.69 22.08 1.77
N VAL A 235 -7.90 21.09 2.65
CA VAL A 235 -9.15 20.86 3.38
C VAL A 235 -8.89 20.85 4.88
N THR A 236 -9.93 21.14 5.68
CA THR A 236 -9.86 21.04 7.14
C THR A 236 -9.89 19.57 7.59
N SER A 237 -9.49 19.29 8.83
CA SER A 237 -9.54 17.93 9.40
C SER A 237 -10.94 17.30 9.30
N GLN A 238 -12.00 18.07 9.54
CA GLN A 238 -13.39 17.60 9.42
C GLN A 238 -13.80 17.32 7.97
N GLN A 239 -13.38 18.17 7.04
CA GLN A 239 -13.66 17.98 5.62
C GLN A 239 -12.91 16.76 5.07
N LEU A 240 -11.63 16.63 5.42
CA LEU A 240 -10.80 15.47 5.09
C LEU A 240 -11.50 14.17 5.51
N MET A 241 -12.11 14.17 6.69
CA MET A 241 -12.87 13.04 7.18
C MET A 241 -14.05 12.64 6.31
N ARG A 242 -14.85 13.62 5.93
CA ARG A 242 -16.03 13.43 5.08
C ARG A 242 -15.63 12.93 3.70
N VAL A 243 -14.57 13.50 3.14
CA VAL A 243 -14.02 13.13 1.83
C VAL A 243 -13.46 11.70 1.86
N TYR A 244 -12.70 11.36 2.91
CA TYR A 244 -12.17 10.00 3.10
C TYR A 244 -13.30 8.97 3.20
N GLY A 245 -14.30 9.22 4.04
CA GLY A 245 -15.47 8.34 4.16
C GLY A 245 -16.23 8.16 2.84
N ALA A 246 -16.44 9.25 2.09
CA ALA A 246 -17.10 9.21 0.78
C ALA A 246 -16.28 8.42 -0.26
N LEU A 247 -14.95 8.59 -0.27
CA LEU A 247 -14.04 7.84 -1.15
C LEU A 247 -14.12 6.34 -0.84
N MET A 248 -14.00 5.95 0.42
CA MET A 248 -14.04 4.53 0.82
C MET A 248 -15.39 3.89 0.50
N TRP A 249 -16.49 4.61 0.71
CA TRP A 249 -17.82 4.17 0.31
C TRP A 249 -17.92 3.93 -1.20
N SER A 250 -17.39 4.85 -2.01
CA SER A 250 -17.39 4.71 -3.46
C SER A 250 -16.51 3.54 -3.93
N LEU A 251 -15.31 3.39 -3.37
CA LEU A 251 -14.38 2.30 -3.73
C LEU A 251 -14.94 0.93 -3.33
N GLY A 252 -15.59 0.82 -2.16
CA GLY A 252 -16.21 -0.42 -1.69
C GLY A 252 -17.29 -0.93 -2.66
N LYS A 253 -18.08 -0.03 -3.26
CA LYS A 253 -19.11 -0.40 -4.25
C LYS A 253 -18.52 -0.97 -5.55
N VAL A 254 -17.34 -0.49 -5.96
CA VAL A 254 -16.75 -0.85 -7.25
C VAL A 254 -15.81 -2.06 -7.14
N PHE A 255 -14.95 -2.13 -6.12
CA PHE A 255 -14.01 -3.24 -5.97
C PHE A 255 -14.68 -4.54 -5.49
N GLN A 256 -15.77 -4.44 -4.70
CA GLN A 256 -16.54 -5.60 -4.21
C GLN A 256 -15.68 -6.69 -3.55
N ARG A 257 -14.63 -6.28 -2.83
CA ARG A 257 -13.75 -7.19 -2.08
C ARG A 257 -13.97 -7.03 -0.58
N PRO A 258 -13.79 -8.11 0.21
CA PRO A 258 -13.84 -8.01 1.67
C PRO A 258 -12.68 -7.16 2.22
N GLU A 259 -11.55 -7.13 1.52
CA GLU A 259 -10.37 -6.38 1.92
C GLU A 259 -10.45 -4.91 1.46
N VAL A 260 -10.15 -4.02 2.41
CA VAL A 260 -10.17 -2.57 2.19
C VAL A 260 -8.85 -2.11 1.58
N LEU A 261 -8.91 -1.26 0.55
CA LEU A 261 -7.72 -0.70 -0.09
C LEU A 261 -6.99 0.27 0.85
N ARG A 262 -5.65 0.16 0.91
CA ARG A 262 -4.81 1.16 1.58
C ARG A 262 -4.82 2.48 0.80
N VAL A 263 -5.18 3.54 1.51
CA VAL A 263 -5.19 4.93 1.02
C VAL A 263 -4.07 5.70 1.69
N TYR A 264 -3.22 6.37 0.92
CA TYR A 264 -2.21 7.30 1.43
C TYR A 264 -2.76 8.73 1.42
N ILE A 265 -2.75 9.41 2.56
CA ILE A 265 -3.32 10.76 2.69
C ILE A 265 -2.21 11.80 2.77
N GLY A 266 -2.22 12.79 1.88
CA GLY A 266 -1.26 13.89 1.95
C GLY A 266 -1.29 14.82 0.76
N SER A 267 -0.26 15.66 0.67
CA SER A 267 0.00 16.52 -0.49
C SER A 267 1.43 16.29 -0.94
N PHE A 268 1.58 15.72 -2.12
CA PHE A 268 2.86 15.21 -2.63
C PHE A 268 3.44 16.17 -3.66
N TRP A 269 3.90 17.33 -3.17
CA TRP A 269 4.57 18.37 -3.94
C TRP A 269 5.62 19.08 -3.07
N ASP A 270 6.39 19.98 -3.68
CA ASP A 270 7.46 20.71 -3.01
C ASP A 270 7.00 22.01 -2.33
N GLU A 271 5.74 22.41 -2.52
CA GLU A 271 5.16 23.63 -1.96
C GLU A 271 4.79 23.48 -0.46
N PRO A 272 4.79 24.58 0.31
CA PRO A 272 4.33 24.59 1.70
C PRO A 272 2.88 24.11 1.82
N TYR A 273 2.56 23.42 2.92
CA TYR A 273 1.19 23.02 3.23
C TYR A 273 0.31 24.24 3.52
N LYS A 274 -0.87 24.30 2.89
CA LYS A 274 -1.86 25.35 3.15
C LYS A 274 -2.51 25.20 4.52
N ASN A 275 -2.84 23.97 4.91
CA ASN A 275 -3.34 23.62 6.23
C ASN A 275 -2.29 22.79 6.99
N THR A 276 -1.93 23.24 8.19
CA THR A 276 -0.90 22.63 9.02
C THR A 276 -1.46 21.68 10.11
N GLU A 277 -2.79 21.57 10.26
CA GLU A 277 -3.44 20.74 11.29
C GLU A 277 -2.99 19.27 11.26
N ASN A 278 -2.82 18.70 10.06
CA ASN A 278 -2.58 17.27 9.85
C ASN A 278 -1.16 16.93 9.37
N ILE A 279 -0.18 17.83 9.57
CA ILE A 279 1.21 17.61 9.12
C ILE A 279 1.78 16.26 9.60
N PRO A 280 1.61 15.85 10.88
CA PRO A 280 2.15 14.56 11.34
C PRO A 280 1.55 13.37 10.60
N LEU A 281 0.27 13.44 10.25
CA LEU A 281 -0.40 12.42 9.43
C LEU A 281 0.21 12.37 8.03
N PHE A 282 0.31 13.52 7.35
CA PHE A 282 0.85 13.59 5.99
C PHE A 282 2.29 13.08 5.91
N GLN A 283 3.11 13.36 6.94
CA GLN A 283 4.49 12.87 7.01
C GLN A 283 4.56 11.35 7.15
N ARG A 284 3.78 10.76 8.06
CA ARG A 284 3.71 9.31 8.26
C ARG A 284 3.20 8.58 7.03
N GLU A 285 2.11 9.08 6.43
CA GLU A 285 1.52 8.51 5.22
C GLU A 285 2.47 8.59 4.02
N ARG A 286 3.24 9.67 3.92
CA ARG A 286 4.31 9.79 2.92
C ARG A 286 5.42 8.77 3.14
N GLU A 287 5.88 8.60 4.38
CA GLU A 287 6.91 7.60 4.71
C GLU A 287 6.43 6.18 4.38
N ASP A 288 5.19 5.85 4.71
CA ASP A 288 4.57 4.57 4.35
C ASP A 288 4.51 4.35 2.83
N LEU A 289 4.16 5.39 2.06
CA LEU A 289 4.16 5.32 0.59
C LEU A 289 5.56 5.10 0.03
N LEU A 290 6.56 5.84 0.53
CA LEU A 290 7.94 5.70 0.09
C LEU A 290 8.51 4.31 0.46
N ASN A 291 8.15 3.78 1.63
CA ASN A 291 8.47 2.41 2.03
C ASN A 291 7.83 1.36 1.10
N ASP A 292 6.56 1.56 0.72
CA ASP A 292 5.88 0.67 -0.22
C ASP A 292 6.59 0.67 -1.58
N LEU A 293 6.91 1.84 -2.12
CA LEU A 293 7.68 1.98 -3.38
C LEU A 293 9.09 1.36 -3.28
N ARG A 294 9.77 1.56 -2.15
CA ARG A 294 11.11 1.00 -1.88
C ARG A 294 11.10 -0.52 -1.85
N SER A 295 10.00 -1.15 -1.44
CA SER A 295 9.87 -2.61 -1.40
C SER A 295 9.64 -3.26 -2.78
N LEU A 296 9.30 -2.47 -3.81
CA LEU A 296 8.90 -3.00 -5.12
C LEU A 296 9.97 -3.84 -5.83
N PRO A 297 11.26 -3.45 -5.90
CA PRO A 297 12.28 -4.26 -6.57
C PRO A 297 12.35 -5.68 -6.02
N ARG A 298 12.33 -5.81 -4.69
CA ARG A 298 12.33 -7.12 -4.04
C ARG A 298 11.05 -7.92 -4.31
N ASN A 299 9.89 -7.29 -4.17
CA ASN A 299 8.61 -7.94 -4.43
C ASN A 299 8.48 -8.38 -5.89
N SER A 300 9.02 -7.60 -6.82
CA SER A 300 9.07 -7.92 -8.25
C SER A 300 9.95 -9.14 -8.51
N THR A 301 11.11 -9.23 -7.88
CA THR A 301 11.99 -10.40 -7.96
C THR A 301 11.30 -11.67 -7.46
N LEU A 302 10.60 -11.60 -6.32
CA LEU A 302 9.78 -12.71 -5.81
C LEU A 302 8.69 -13.12 -6.81
N ARG A 303 8.01 -12.15 -7.43
CA ARG A 303 7.01 -12.43 -8.46
C ARG A 303 7.64 -13.11 -9.68
N LYS A 304 8.79 -12.64 -10.16
CA LYS A 304 9.53 -13.24 -11.28
C LYS A 304 9.93 -14.68 -10.98
N ILE A 305 10.37 -14.98 -9.75
CA ILE A 305 10.62 -16.36 -9.30
C ILE A 305 9.34 -17.19 -9.36
N ASN A 306 8.24 -16.69 -8.80
CA ASN A 306 6.96 -17.41 -8.79
C ASN A 306 6.43 -17.66 -10.21
N GLU A 307 6.59 -16.71 -11.13
CA GLU A 307 6.24 -16.89 -12.54
C GLU A 307 7.15 -17.94 -13.20
N LEU A 308 8.45 -17.97 -12.90
CA LEU A 308 9.34 -19.04 -13.36
C LEU A 308 8.91 -20.42 -12.83
N VAL A 309 8.47 -20.52 -11.56
CA VAL A 309 7.91 -21.76 -10.98
C VAL A 309 6.69 -22.22 -11.78
N LYS A 310 5.70 -21.34 -11.97
CA LYS A 310 4.48 -21.65 -12.72
C LYS A 310 4.81 -22.08 -14.14
N ARG A 311 5.67 -21.32 -14.83
CA ARG A 311 6.10 -21.60 -16.20
C ARG A 311 6.85 -22.92 -16.32
N THR A 312 7.65 -23.28 -15.33
CA THR A 312 8.34 -24.58 -15.25
C THR A 312 7.35 -25.73 -15.14
N ARG A 313 6.34 -25.62 -14.27
CA ARG A 313 5.27 -26.62 -14.13
C ARG A 313 4.48 -26.78 -15.43
N TYR A 314 4.05 -25.67 -16.03
CA TYR A 314 3.30 -25.71 -17.29
C TYR A 314 4.13 -26.29 -18.44
N SER A 315 5.41 -25.95 -18.55
CA SER A 315 6.29 -26.52 -19.57
C SER A 315 6.49 -28.02 -19.39
N LYS A 316 6.61 -28.48 -18.14
CA LYS A 316 6.70 -29.91 -17.79
C LYS A 316 5.42 -30.65 -18.21
N VAL A 317 4.24 -30.16 -17.80
CA VAL A 317 2.94 -30.73 -18.18
C VAL A 317 2.77 -30.75 -19.70
N HIS A 318 3.06 -29.64 -20.37
CA HIS A 318 2.98 -29.52 -21.83
C HIS A 318 3.84 -30.56 -22.55
N ALA A 319 5.10 -30.70 -22.13
CA ALA A 319 6.02 -31.69 -22.70
C ALA A 319 5.50 -33.12 -22.53
N TYR A 320 4.94 -33.46 -21.36
CA TYR A 320 4.33 -34.78 -21.15
C TYR A 320 3.10 -35.01 -22.03
N ILE A 321 2.21 -34.02 -22.15
CA ILE A 321 1.03 -34.10 -23.03
C ILE A 321 1.49 -34.35 -24.48
N CYS A 322 2.38 -33.50 -25.00
CA CYS A 322 2.88 -33.64 -26.37
C CYS A 322 3.55 -35.00 -26.60
N ASN A 323 4.37 -35.46 -25.66
CA ASN A 323 5.04 -36.76 -25.75
C ASN A 323 4.07 -37.94 -25.69
N HIS A 324 3.10 -37.91 -24.78
CA HIS A 324 2.05 -38.93 -24.68
C HIS A 324 1.27 -39.04 -25.98
N LEU A 325 0.75 -37.92 -26.49
CA LEU A 325 -0.02 -37.89 -27.74
C LEU A 325 0.82 -38.36 -28.93
N ARG A 326 2.07 -37.89 -29.03
CA ARG A 326 3.02 -38.33 -30.06
C ARG A 326 3.23 -39.85 -30.06
N ASN A 327 3.31 -40.47 -28.88
CA ASN A 327 3.54 -41.91 -28.76
C ASN A 327 2.32 -42.77 -29.09
N GLN A 328 1.13 -42.16 -29.27
CA GLN A 328 -0.08 -42.84 -29.74
C GLN A 328 -0.12 -43.05 -31.26
N PHE A 329 0.84 -42.50 -32.02
CA PHE A 329 0.89 -42.61 -33.48
C PHE A 329 1.71 -43.82 -33.95
N GLY A 330 1.11 -44.60 -34.85
CA GLY A 330 1.80 -45.65 -35.62
C GLY A 330 2.30 -45.16 -36.98
N LEU A 331 2.61 -46.10 -37.89
CA LEU A 331 3.10 -45.79 -39.24
C LEU A 331 2.00 -45.28 -40.20
N PHE A 332 0.74 -45.71 -40.03
CA PHE A 332 -0.38 -45.40 -40.94
C PHE A 332 -1.52 -44.61 -40.27
N TYR A 333 -2.41 -44.03 -41.07
CA TYR A 333 -3.65 -43.32 -40.64
C TYR A 333 -3.47 -42.18 -39.63
N LYS A 334 -2.37 -41.43 -39.73
CA LYS A 334 -2.01 -40.38 -38.76
C LYS A 334 -3.06 -39.27 -38.65
N GLN A 335 -3.61 -38.80 -39.76
CA GLN A 335 -4.63 -37.72 -39.74
C GLN A 335 -5.91 -38.13 -39.00
N SER A 336 -6.49 -39.29 -39.33
CA SER A 336 -7.68 -39.80 -38.62
C SER A 336 -7.42 -40.06 -37.13
N LYS A 337 -6.21 -40.53 -36.77
CA LYS A 337 -5.83 -40.71 -35.36
C LYS A 337 -5.73 -39.37 -34.62
N GLN A 338 -5.18 -38.34 -35.26
CA GLN A 338 -5.10 -37.00 -34.69
C GLN A 338 -6.50 -36.43 -34.39
N GLU A 339 -7.45 -36.54 -35.33
CA GLU A 339 -8.83 -36.10 -35.09
C GLU A 339 -9.48 -36.82 -33.89
N LYS A 340 -9.24 -38.12 -33.75
CA LYS A 340 -9.74 -38.91 -32.61
C LYS A 340 -9.14 -38.42 -31.29
N LEU A 341 -7.82 -38.21 -31.24
CA LEU A 341 -7.13 -37.70 -30.05
C LEU A 341 -7.62 -36.29 -29.69
N LEU A 342 -7.82 -35.41 -30.66
CA LEU A 342 -8.36 -34.06 -30.43
C LEU A 342 -9.79 -34.10 -29.86
N LYS A 343 -10.59 -35.10 -30.21
CA LYS A 343 -11.92 -35.33 -29.61
C LYS A 343 -11.84 -35.91 -28.19
N SER A 344 -10.84 -36.74 -27.88
CA SER A 344 -10.66 -37.38 -26.56
C SER A 344 -9.72 -36.65 -25.59
N MET A 345 -9.34 -35.39 -25.88
CA MET A 345 -8.29 -34.65 -25.14
C MET A 345 -8.44 -34.63 -23.62
N LEU A 346 -9.66 -34.50 -23.10
CA LEU A 346 -9.90 -34.52 -21.65
C LEU A 346 -9.50 -35.88 -21.02
N GLY A 347 -9.74 -36.98 -21.73
CA GLY A 347 -9.31 -38.32 -21.32
C GLY A 347 -7.80 -38.49 -21.39
N GLU A 348 -7.16 -37.91 -22.42
CA GLU A 348 -5.71 -37.92 -22.55
C GLU A 348 -5.04 -37.15 -21.39
N PHE A 349 -5.58 -35.99 -21.01
CA PHE A 349 -5.08 -35.22 -19.87
C PHE A 349 -5.17 -36.00 -18.56
N LYS A 350 -6.30 -36.68 -18.32
CA LYS A 350 -6.47 -37.54 -17.13
C LYS A 350 -5.46 -38.68 -17.11
N THR A 351 -5.18 -39.29 -18.26
CA THR A 351 -4.18 -40.36 -18.40
C THR A 351 -2.78 -39.83 -18.05
N VAL A 352 -2.37 -38.71 -18.63
CA VAL A 352 -1.07 -38.07 -18.37
C VAL A 352 -0.94 -37.66 -16.90
N SER A 353 -1.99 -37.07 -16.32
CA SER A 353 -2.03 -36.70 -14.90
C SER A 353 -1.79 -37.90 -14.00
N LYS A 354 -2.51 -39.01 -14.22
CA LYS A 354 -2.38 -40.24 -13.43
C LYS A 354 -1.01 -40.91 -13.61
N GLN A 355 -0.52 -40.98 -14.84
CA GLN A 355 0.74 -41.67 -15.16
C GLN A 355 1.96 -40.97 -14.55
N HIS A 356 1.94 -39.65 -14.45
CA HIS A 356 3.07 -38.85 -13.98
C HIS A 356 2.85 -38.17 -12.62
N GLY A 357 1.70 -38.41 -11.96
CA GLY A 357 1.37 -37.80 -10.67
C GLY A 357 1.24 -36.27 -10.73
N LEU A 358 0.72 -35.74 -11.84
CA LEU A 358 0.66 -34.28 -12.07
C LEU A 358 -0.68 -33.71 -11.57
N PRO A 359 -0.69 -32.59 -10.82
CA PRO A 359 -1.90 -31.96 -10.34
C PRO A 359 -2.82 -31.53 -11.48
N PRO A 360 -4.15 -31.75 -11.40
CA PRO A 360 -5.08 -31.31 -12.43
C PRO A 360 -5.08 -29.79 -12.69
N GLY A 361 -4.78 -28.99 -11.66
CA GLY A 361 -4.70 -27.52 -11.77
C GLY A 361 -3.53 -27.00 -12.60
N ASP A 362 -2.52 -27.84 -12.88
CA ASP A 362 -1.40 -27.46 -13.74
C ASP A 362 -1.70 -27.70 -15.24
N PHE A 363 -2.83 -28.33 -15.57
CA PHE A 363 -3.23 -28.58 -16.95
C PHE A 363 -3.91 -27.35 -17.57
N PRO A 364 -3.67 -27.09 -18.87
CA PRO A 364 -4.31 -25.97 -19.57
C PRO A 364 -5.81 -26.22 -19.79
N ASP A 365 -6.53 -25.14 -20.12
CA ASP A 365 -7.89 -25.27 -20.66
C ASP A 365 -7.89 -26.17 -21.91
N VAL A 366 -8.74 -27.19 -21.88
CA VAL A 366 -8.77 -28.25 -22.89
C VAL A 366 -9.14 -27.69 -24.27
N ASN A 367 -10.08 -26.75 -24.33
CA ASN A 367 -10.59 -26.22 -25.59
C ASN A 367 -9.56 -25.32 -26.27
N ARG A 368 -8.92 -24.42 -25.50
CA ARG A 368 -7.84 -23.57 -25.98
C ARG A 368 -6.64 -24.39 -26.43
N PHE A 369 -6.25 -25.39 -25.64
CA PHE A 369 -5.13 -26.26 -25.98
C PHE A 369 -5.40 -27.05 -27.26
N ARG A 370 -6.60 -27.66 -27.37
CA ARG A 370 -7.03 -28.40 -28.57
C ARG A 370 -6.99 -27.53 -29.82
N SER A 371 -7.55 -26.32 -29.76
CA SER A 371 -7.59 -25.38 -30.90
C SER A 371 -6.20 -24.97 -31.36
N SER A 372 -5.25 -24.88 -30.43
CA SER A 372 -3.84 -24.60 -30.73
C SER A 372 -3.16 -25.83 -31.33
N LEU A 373 -3.41 -27.02 -30.77
CA LEU A 373 -2.80 -28.29 -31.17
C LEU A 373 -3.19 -28.72 -32.59
N GLU A 374 -4.42 -28.42 -33.02
CA GLU A 374 -4.96 -28.78 -34.33
C GLU A 374 -4.08 -28.31 -35.50
N ARG A 375 -3.36 -27.19 -35.31
CA ARG A 375 -2.46 -26.59 -36.31
C ARG A 375 -1.13 -27.34 -36.48
N PHE A 376 -0.85 -28.32 -35.62
CA PHE A 376 0.41 -29.05 -35.60
C PHE A 376 0.21 -30.51 -35.98
N GLU A 377 1.21 -31.08 -36.65
CA GLU A 377 1.31 -32.52 -36.85
C GLU A 377 1.90 -33.17 -35.60
N ILE A 378 1.05 -33.78 -34.77
CA ILE A 378 1.44 -34.23 -33.42
C ILE A 378 2.60 -35.25 -33.45
N TRP A 379 2.68 -36.08 -34.49
CA TRP A 379 3.76 -37.07 -34.65
C TRP A 379 5.14 -36.44 -34.91
N LYS A 380 5.22 -35.16 -35.29
CA LYS A 380 6.48 -34.43 -35.51
C LYS A 380 7.08 -33.86 -34.23
N PHE A 381 6.34 -33.85 -33.11
CA PHE A 381 6.94 -33.45 -31.83
C PHE A 381 8.13 -34.36 -31.45
N PRO A 382 9.13 -33.84 -30.74
CA PRO A 382 10.28 -34.62 -30.32
C PRO A 382 9.88 -35.64 -29.23
N LYS A 383 10.62 -36.76 -29.17
CA LYS A 383 10.53 -37.69 -28.03
C LYS A 383 11.07 -37.01 -26.79
N LEU A 384 10.39 -37.22 -25.67
CA LEU A 384 10.88 -36.72 -24.39
C LEU A 384 11.99 -37.61 -23.85
N TYR A 385 13.11 -37.02 -23.46
CA TYR A 385 14.23 -37.73 -22.83
C TYR A 385 14.16 -37.61 -21.31
N ALA A 386 14.41 -38.70 -20.59
CA ALA A 386 14.26 -38.76 -19.13
C ALA A 386 15.08 -37.70 -18.38
N GLY A 387 16.30 -37.36 -18.87
CA GLY A 387 17.16 -36.34 -18.26
C GLY A 387 16.63 -34.90 -18.33
N GLN A 388 15.70 -34.61 -19.25
CA GLN A 388 15.11 -33.26 -19.35
C GLN A 388 14.15 -32.99 -18.19
N MET A 389 13.37 -34.00 -17.78
CA MET A 389 12.41 -33.87 -16.70
C MET A 389 13.10 -33.80 -15.34
N SER A 390 14.13 -34.62 -15.12
CA SER A 390 14.93 -34.57 -13.88
C SER A 390 15.61 -33.22 -13.69
N THR A 391 16.01 -32.55 -14.78
CA THR A 391 16.55 -31.19 -14.75
C THR A 391 15.51 -30.20 -14.22
N LEU A 392 14.27 -30.25 -14.71
CA LEU A 392 13.20 -29.38 -14.22
C LEU A 392 12.78 -29.70 -12.79
N ASP A 393 12.81 -30.98 -12.40
CA ASP A 393 12.56 -31.40 -11.02
C ASP A 393 13.62 -30.85 -10.06
N ASN A 394 14.90 -30.85 -10.47
CA ASN A 394 15.97 -30.23 -9.69
C ASN A 394 15.77 -28.71 -9.54
N VAL A 395 15.31 -28.04 -10.61
CA VAL A 395 15.00 -26.60 -10.58
C VAL A 395 13.94 -26.31 -9.53
N LEU A 396 12.82 -27.05 -9.55
CA LEU A 396 11.70 -26.86 -8.62
C LEU A 396 12.04 -27.26 -7.17
N ALA A 397 12.79 -28.36 -6.98
CA ALA A 397 13.04 -28.94 -5.67
C ALA A 397 14.24 -28.36 -4.93
N LYS A 398 15.25 -27.82 -5.64
CA LYS A 398 16.51 -27.38 -5.03
C LYS A 398 16.89 -25.94 -5.39
N GLU A 399 16.90 -25.61 -6.67
CA GLU A 399 17.47 -24.33 -7.12
C GLU A 399 16.58 -23.14 -6.73
N ILE A 400 15.28 -23.21 -7.03
CA ILE A 400 14.35 -22.15 -6.67
C ILE A 400 14.27 -21.94 -5.14
N PRO A 401 14.13 -22.98 -4.30
CA PRO A 401 14.20 -22.81 -2.85
C PRO A 401 15.52 -22.18 -2.36
N SER A 402 16.64 -22.47 -3.02
CA SER A 402 17.93 -21.86 -2.67
C SER A 402 17.96 -20.36 -3.00
N LEU A 403 17.37 -19.95 -4.13
CA LEU A 403 17.24 -18.53 -4.49
C LEU A 403 16.35 -17.77 -3.50
N MET A 404 15.26 -18.40 -3.05
CA MET A 404 14.35 -17.79 -2.06
C MET A 404 15.02 -17.55 -0.71
N LYS A 405 16.05 -18.33 -0.34
CA LYS A 405 16.84 -18.12 0.88
C LYS A 405 17.80 -16.92 0.79
N ILE A 406 18.22 -16.55 -0.42
CA ILE A 406 19.12 -15.42 -0.66
C ILE A 406 18.36 -14.09 -0.50
N LEU A 407 17.08 -14.07 -0.88
CA LEU A 407 16.24 -12.90 -0.66
C LEU A 407 15.91 -12.81 0.83
N PRO A 408 16.35 -11.75 1.56
CA PRO A 408 16.11 -11.64 2.99
C PRO A 408 14.60 -11.66 3.25
N MET A 409 14.14 -12.60 4.08
CA MET A 409 12.73 -12.75 4.44
C MET A 409 12.30 -11.64 5.42
N VAL A 410 11.98 -10.45 4.92
CA VAL A 410 11.35 -9.41 5.75
C VAL A 410 9.90 -9.76 6.09
N GLU A 411 9.24 -10.67 5.35
CA GLU A 411 7.88 -11.10 5.71
C GLU A 411 7.84 -11.87 7.03
N GLN A 412 8.83 -12.73 7.31
CA GLN A 412 8.93 -13.41 8.61
C GLN A 412 9.38 -12.47 9.72
N GLN A 413 10.20 -11.44 9.44
CA GLN A 413 10.51 -10.42 10.44
C GLN A 413 9.33 -9.49 10.71
N ARG A 414 8.48 -9.19 9.72
CA ARG A 414 7.22 -8.44 9.92
C ARG A 414 6.16 -9.29 10.61
N GLN A 415 6.06 -10.58 10.32
CA GLN A 415 5.15 -11.49 11.03
C GLN A 415 5.63 -11.78 12.44
N GLN A 416 6.94 -11.93 12.69
CA GLN A 416 7.47 -12.09 14.05
C GLN A 416 7.52 -10.76 14.83
N ALA A 417 7.64 -9.62 14.16
CA ALA A 417 7.43 -8.31 14.79
C ALA A 417 5.94 -8.07 15.08
N ALA A 418 5.04 -8.44 14.16
CA ALA A 418 3.60 -8.41 14.38
C ALA A 418 3.13 -9.43 15.42
N GLU A 419 3.78 -10.60 15.52
CA GLU A 419 3.51 -11.63 16.53
C GLU A 419 4.07 -11.20 17.90
N LYS A 420 5.25 -10.56 17.94
CA LYS A 420 5.76 -9.90 19.16
C LYS A 420 4.96 -8.66 19.55
N GLU A 421 4.29 -7.99 18.61
CA GLU A 421 3.33 -6.91 18.89
C GLU A 421 1.93 -7.46 19.24
N SER A 422 1.61 -8.71 18.91
CA SER A 422 0.31 -9.34 19.20
C SER A 422 0.15 -9.90 20.61
N GLU A 423 1.21 -9.89 21.43
CA GLU A 423 1.10 -10.06 22.89
C GLU A 423 0.85 -8.74 23.64
N ALA A 424 0.72 -7.61 22.93
CA ALA A 424 0.16 -6.37 23.47
C ALA A 424 -1.32 -6.23 23.08
N PRO A 425 -2.21 -5.75 23.97
CA PRO A 425 -3.64 -5.70 23.71
C PRO A 425 -3.95 -4.71 22.58
N VAL A 426 -4.56 -5.22 21.52
CA VAL A 426 -5.02 -4.49 20.34
C VAL A 426 -6.07 -3.45 20.75
N SER A 427 -5.71 -2.17 20.76
CA SER A 427 -6.68 -1.08 20.68
C SER A 427 -6.88 -0.71 19.21
N SER A 428 -8.11 -0.88 18.73
CA SER A 428 -8.57 -0.46 17.41
C SER A 428 -8.59 1.07 17.34
N SER A 429 -7.46 1.67 16.96
CA SER A 429 -7.38 3.12 16.77
C SER A 429 -8.01 3.51 15.43
N ASN A 430 -9.26 3.96 15.50
CA ASN A 430 -9.88 4.76 14.46
C ASN A 430 -9.09 6.08 14.35
N PRO A 431 -8.51 6.45 13.18
CA PRO A 431 -7.64 7.63 13.04
C PRO A 431 -8.37 8.98 13.21
N PHE A 432 -9.65 8.95 13.59
CA PHE A 432 -10.51 10.10 13.81
C PHE A 432 -11.31 10.03 15.13
N GLY A 433 -10.96 9.11 16.02
CA GLY A 433 -11.40 9.21 17.41
C GLY A 433 -10.56 10.25 18.16
N PRO A 434 -11.09 10.89 19.22
CA PRO A 434 -10.23 11.65 20.13
C PRO A 434 -9.10 10.72 20.57
N SER A 435 -7.86 11.18 20.41
CA SER A 435 -6.65 10.41 20.67
C SER A 435 -6.72 9.76 22.04
N GLN A 436 -6.93 8.44 22.06
CA GLN A 436 -6.81 7.65 23.27
C GLN A 436 -5.34 7.59 23.66
N SER A 437 -4.89 8.52 24.52
CA SER A 437 -3.75 8.26 25.38
C SER A 437 -4.22 7.28 26.47
N THR A 438 -4.19 6.00 26.14
CA THR A 438 -4.33 4.94 27.15
C THR A 438 -3.20 5.10 28.16
N GLY A 439 -3.57 5.27 29.43
CA GLY A 439 -2.62 5.37 30.52
C GLY A 439 -1.69 4.17 30.56
N SER A 440 -0.43 4.38 30.20
CA SER A 440 0.68 3.48 30.48
C SER A 440 1.84 4.29 31.06
N GLY A 441 1.91 4.32 32.39
CA GLY A 441 3.18 4.39 33.12
C GLY A 441 3.96 5.70 33.14
N VAL A 442 3.37 6.86 32.85
CA VAL A 442 4.06 8.13 33.17
C VAL A 442 3.78 8.45 34.65
N PRO A 443 4.81 8.48 35.52
CA PRO A 443 4.61 8.84 36.91
C PRO A 443 4.11 10.29 37.01
N TRP A 444 3.13 10.52 37.87
CA TRP A 444 2.56 11.85 38.11
C TRP A 444 3.69 12.83 38.49
N ALA A 445 3.73 13.99 37.83
CA ALA A 445 4.80 14.97 38.00
C ALA A 445 4.90 15.53 39.43
N VAL A 446 3.81 15.50 40.20
CA VAL A 446 3.84 15.75 41.64
C VAL A 446 4.38 14.49 42.33
N THR A 447 5.66 14.54 42.70
CA THR A 447 6.30 13.43 43.42
C THR A 447 5.66 13.19 44.79
N ALA A 448 5.80 11.98 45.35
CA ALA A 448 5.26 11.65 46.67
C ALA A 448 5.74 12.62 47.78
N GLN A 449 6.98 13.10 47.70
CA GLN A 449 7.52 14.09 48.64
C GLN A 449 6.84 15.47 48.51
N MET A 450 6.57 15.90 47.27
CA MET A 450 5.83 17.14 47.00
C MET A 450 4.38 17.02 47.46
N LYS A 451 3.73 15.87 47.21
CA LYS A 451 2.34 15.62 47.64
C LYS A 451 2.21 15.74 49.16
N VAL A 452 3.10 15.11 49.94
CA VAL A 452 3.09 15.24 51.41
C VAL A 452 3.22 16.69 51.87
N LYS A 453 4.10 17.48 51.23
CA LYS A 453 4.25 18.92 51.51
C LYS A 453 2.95 19.68 51.20
N TYR A 454 2.35 19.45 50.04
CA TYR A 454 1.14 20.13 49.62
C TYR A 454 -0.09 19.73 50.45
N ASP A 455 -0.15 18.47 50.91
CA ASP A 455 -1.22 17.98 51.78
C ASP A 455 -1.15 18.62 53.16
N ASN A 456 0.05 18.81 53.71
CA ASN A 456 0.22 19.56 54.96
C ASN A 456 -0.28 21.00 54.79
N MET A 457 0.05 21.65 53.67
CA MET A 457 -0.46 22.99 53.36
C MET A 457 -1.99 23.01 53.17
N PHE A 458 -2.56 21.97 52.54
CA PHE A 458 -4.00 21.85 52.31
C PHE A 458 -4.77 21.66 53.62
N ASN A 459 -4.24 20.85 54.54
CA ASN A 459 -4.84 20.56 55.83
C ASN A 459 -4.84 21.76 56.80
N GLU A 460 -3.93 22.73 56.62
CA GLU A 460 -3.90 23.98 57.38
C GLU A 460 -4.93 25.01 56.89
N LEU A 461 -5.55 24.79 55.72
CA LEU A 461 -6.55 25.68 55.15
C LEU A 461 -7.95 25.38 55.69
N LYS A 462 -8.84 26.38 55.60
CA LYS A 462 -10.25 26.21 55.96
C LYS A 462 -10.97 25.42 54.88
N LEU A 463 -11.14 24.13 55.12
CA LEU A 463 -11.86 23.22 54.24
C LEU A 463 -13.36 23.22 54.53
N THR A 464 -14.15 22.87 53.53
CA THR A 464 -15.60 22.64 53.64
C THR A 464 -15.86 21.32 54.39
N SER A 465 -17.08 21.12 54.91
CA SER A 465 -17.49 19.86 55.57
C SER A 465 -17.28 18.59 54.72
N GLY A 466 -17.14 18.73 53.39
CA GLY A 466 -16.83 17.65 52.45
C GLY A 466 -15.34 17.48 52.12
N GLY A 467 -14.42 18.12 52.85
CA GLY A 467 -12.97 17.96 52.66
C GLY A 467 -12.37 18.71 51.46
N LYS A 468 -13.13 19.59 50.81
CA LYS A 468 -12.68 20.42 49.67
C LYS A 468 -12.43 21.87 50.06
N LEU A 469 -11.47 22.52 49.40
CA LEU A 469 -11.17 23.94 49.54
C LEU A 469 -12.09 24.76 48.62
N THR A 470 -12.84 25.72 49.17
CA THR A 470 -13.73 26.56 48.35
C THR A 470 -12.94 27.49 47.44
N GLY A 471 -13.50 27.86 46.27
CA GLY A 471 -12.86 28.83 45.38
C GLY A 471 -12.51 30.18 46.02
N GLY A 472 -13.30 30.64 47.00
CA GLY A 472 -12.99 31.84 47.78
C GLY A 472 -11.72 31.68 48.62
N ASN A 473 -11.61 30.59 49.38
CA ASN A 473 -10.42 30.31 50.19
C ASN A 473 -9.20 29.95 49.35
N ALA A 474 -9.39 29.27 48.22
CA ALA A 474 -8.32 28.98 47.26
C ALA A 474 -7.77 30.26 46.63
N ARG A 475 -8.64 31.20 46.24
CA ARG A 475 -8.23 32.52 45.74
C ARG A 475 -7.40 33.29 46.76
N ASP A 476 -7.84 33.34 48.02
CA ASP A 476 -7.11 34.02 49.10
C ASP A 476 -5.73 33.39 49.34
N PHE A 477 -5.61 32.07 49.19
CA PHE A 477 -4.33 31.37 49.23
C PHE A 477 -3.44 31.71 48.02
N MET A 478 -3.98 31.61 46.81
CA MET A 478 -3.26 31.87 45.55
C MET A 478 -2.72 33.30 45.48
N LEU A 479 -3.44 34.30 46.00
CA LEU A 479 -3.00 35.69 46.05
C LEU A 479 -1.74 35.91 46.89
N LYS A 480 -1.46 35.05 47.88
CA LYS A 480 -0.21 35.09 48.68
C LYS A 480 1.03 34.79 47.84
N SER A 481 0.86 34.16 46.67
CA SER A 481 1.97 33.83 45.77
C SER A 481 2.59 35.07 45.09
N CYS A 482 1.91 36.22 45.09
CA CYS A 482 2.29 37.47 44.40
C CYS A 482 2.43 37.34 42.87
N LEU A 483 1.77 36.36 42.25
CA LEU A 483 1.67 36.26 40.79
C LEU A 483 0.56 37.18 40.25
N PRO A 484 0.64 37.62 38.96
CA PRO A 484 -0.41 38.41 38.34
C PRO A 484 -1.77 37.71 38.40
N GLN A 485 -2.84 38.48 38.62
CA GLN A 485 -4.19 37.94 38.78
C GLN A 485 -4.68 37.17 37.53
N GLU A 486 -4.26 37.60 36.34
CA GLU A 486 -4.51 36.91 35.07
C GLU A 486 -3.87 35.50 35.05
N THR A 487 -2.61 35.39 35.48
CA THR A 487 -1.89 34.12 35.60
C THR A 487 -2.54 33.19 36.62
N LEU A 488 -2.99 33.73 37.75
CA LEU A 488 -3.69 32.96 38.78
C LEU A 488 -5.06 32.45 38.28
N GLY A 489 -5.76 33.23 37.44
CA GLY A 489 -6.99 32.80 36.78
C GLY A 489 -6.77 31.59 35.88
N MET A 490 -5.72 31.62 35.04
CA MET A 490 -5.36 30.49 34.17
C MET A 490 -4.97 29.24 34.98
N ILE A 491 -4.22 29.40 36.07
CA ILE A 491 -3.85 28.27 36.95
C ILE A 491 -5.10 27.66 37.60
N TRP A 492 -6.05 28.48 38.04
CA TRP A 492 -7.31 28.02 38.60
C TRP A 492 -8.10 27.16 37.61
N GLU A 493 -8.30 27.67 36.38
CA GLU A 493 -9.05 26.95 35.33
C GLU A 493 -8.42 25.60 34.95
N LEU A 494 -7.10 25.47 35.09
CA LEU A 494 -6.39 24.22 34.83
C LEU A 494 -6.39 23.27 36.04
N SER A 495 -6.58 23.78 37.25
CA SER A 495 -6.52 23.00 38.48
C SER A 495 -7.88 22.44 38.89
N ASP A 496 -8.98 23.18 38.64
CA ASP A 496 -10.37 22.74 38.87
C ASP A 496 -10.81 21.82 37.72
N MET A 497 -10.39 20.54 37.79
CA MET A 497 -10.51 19.58 36.69
C MET A 497 -11.93 19.05 36.52
N ASP A 498 -12.69 18.94 37.62
CA ASP A 498 -14.09 18.51 37.60
C ASP A 498 -15.09 19.69 37.51
N LYS A 499 -14.59 20.92 37.52
CA LYS A 499 -15.35 22.18 37.35
C LYS A 499 -16.44 22.35 38.40
N ASP A 500 -16.21 21.86 39.60
CA ASP A 500 -17.16 21.96 40.70
C ASP A 500 -17.01 23.25 41.53
N GLY A 501 -16.03 24.09 41.17
CA GLY A 501 -15.77 25.38 41.82
C GLY A 501 -15.05 25.28 43.17
N CYS A 502 -14.59 24.08 43.53
CA CYS A 502 -13.77 23.77 44.69
C CYS A 502 -12.51 23.02 44.25
N LEU A 503 -11.53 22.88 45.15
CA LEU A 503 -10.35 22.04 44.90
C LEU A 503 -10.30 20.94 45.96
N ASP A 504 -10.20 19.69 45.53
CA ASP A 504 -9.76 18.60 46.40
C ASP A 504 -8.24 18.60 46.60
N ASP A 505 -7.72 17.64 47.38
CA ASP A 505 -6.31 17.58 47.76
C ASP A 505 -5.38 17.32 46.55
N GLU A 506 -5.86 16.62 45.53
CA GLU A 506 -5.11 16.34 44.30
C GLU A 506 -5.13 17.54 43.35
N GLU A 507 -6.26 18.21 43.20
CA GLU A 507 -6.41 19.44 42.43
C GLU A 507 -5.62 20.61 43.05
N PHE A 508 -5.62 20.69 44.38
CA PHE A 508 -4.80 21.66 45.11
C PHE A 508 -3.30 21.39 44.92
N ALA A 509 -2.88 20.12 44.92
CA ALA A 509 -1.49 19.76 44.66
C ALA A 509 -1.02 20.19 43.25
N VAL A 510 -1.89 20.08 42.24
CA VAL A 510 -1.61 20.58 40.87
C VAL A 510 -1.56 22.11 40.85
N CYS A 511 -2.46 22.78 41.55
CA CYS A 511 -2.49 24.24 41.68
C CYS A 511 -1.18 24.79 42.29
N VAL A 512 -0.73 24.21 43.42
CA VAL A 512 0.53 24.61 44.07
C VAL A 512 1.74 24.32 43.19
N TYR A 513 1.75 23.16 42.52
CA TYR A 513 2.83 22.81 41.60
C TYR A 513 2.98 23.83 40.46
N LEU A 514 1.88 24.23 39.83
CA LEU A 514 1.89 25.24 38.76
C LEU A 514 2.38 26.61 39.26
N ILE A 515 1.96 27.01 40.47
CA ILE A 515 2.45 28.24 41.11
C ILE A 515 3.96 28.17 41.36
N GLU A 516 4.47 27.08 41.94
CA GLU A 516 5.90 26.90 42.21
C GLU A 516 6.72 26.84 40.91
N ALA A 517 6.21 26.18 39.86
CA ALA A 517 6.88 26.07 38.56
C ALA A 517 7.02 27.42 37.83
N ILE A 518 6.00 28.27 37.91
CA ILE A 518 6.02 29.63 37.35
C ILE A 518 6.94 30.53 38.20
N LYS A 519 6.86 30.49 39.53
CA LYS A 519 7.70 31.32 40.42
C LYS A 519 9.19 30.98 40.31
N SER A 520 9.53 29.72 40.13
CA SER A 520 10.91 29.25 39.98
C SER A 520 11.47 29.44 38.56
N ARG A 521 10.67 29.97 37.61
CA ARG A 521 10.98 30.05 36.17
C ARG A 521 11.30 28.70 35.52
N ALA A 522 10.91 27.58 36.16
CA ALA A 522 10.94 26.27 35.53
C ALA A 522 9.95 26.18 34.35
N MET A 523 8.93 27.05 34.37
CA MET A 523 7.95 27.23 33.31
C MET A 523 7.87 28.71 32.93
N SER A 524 8.02 29.02 31.63
CA SER A 524 8.04 30.41 31.15
C SER A 524 6.64 31.05 31.08
N GLU A 525 5.61 30.26 30.77
CA GLU A 525 4.22 30.70 30.66
C GLU A 525 3.27 29.55 31.08
N VAL A 526 2.07 29.88 31.56
CA VAL A 526 1.05 28.89 31.96
C VAL A 526 0.54 28.15 30.69
N PRO A 527 0.50 26.81 30.67
CA PRO A 527 0.07 26.06 29.49
C PRO A 527 -1.39 26.35 29.14
N THR A 528 -1.73 26.39 27.86
CA THR A 528 -3.14 26.55 27.43
C THR A 528 -4.01 25.33 27.70
N GLN A 529 -3.41 24.17 27.95
CA GLN A 529 -4.07 22.92 28.34
C GLN A 529 -3.18 22.18 29.33
N LEU A 530 -3.78 21.54 30.34
CA LEU A 530 -3.02 20.85 31.37
C LEU A 530 -2.28 19.63 30.77
N PRO A 531 -0.94 19.59 30.82
CA PRO A 531 -0.18 18.44 30.33
C PRO A 531 -0.59 17.14 31.02
N THR A 532 -0.64 16.05 30.26
CA THR A 532 -1.14 14.75 30.74
C THR A 532 -0.39 14.20 31.96
N VAL A 533 0.88 14.58 32.14
CA VAL A 533 1.73 14.18 33.26
C VAL A 533 1.36 14.87 34.58
N LEU A 534 0.63 15.99 34.52
CA LEU A 534 0.17 16.75 35.68
C LEU A 534 -1.22 16.34 36.14
N ILE A 535 -1.95 15.53 35.36
CA ILE A 535 -3.28 15.03 35.73
C ILE A 535 -3.13 13.94 36.81
N PRO A 536 -3.76 14.09 37.99
CA PRO A 536 -3.78 13.05 39.01
C PRO A 536 -4.33 11.73 38.45
N PRO A 537 -3.76 10.57 38.80
CA PRO A 537 -4.20 9.26 38.29
C PRO A 537 -5.69 8.97 38.50
N SER A 538 -6.26 9.48 39.60
CA SER A 538 -7.68 9.40 39.96
C SER A 538 -8.61 10.20 39.02
N LYS A 539 -8.14 11.31 38.46
CA LYS A 539 -8.92 12.30 37.69
C LYS A 539 -8.76 12.15 36.18
N VAL A 540 -7.90 11.22 35.71
CA VAL A 540 -7.70 10.91 34.28
C VAL A 540 -9.03 10.65 33.56
N ARG A 541 -9.95 9.89 34.18
CA ARG A 541 -11.26 9.63 33.55
C ARG A 541 -12.14 10.87 33.47
N THR A 542 -12.10 11.73 34.47
CA THR A 542 -12.89 12.97 34.52
C THR A 542 -12.45 13.97 33.46
N VAL A 543 -11.14 14.11 33.24
CA VAL A 543 -10.57 15.05 32.27
C VAL A 543 -10.76 14.58 30.82
N PHE A 544 -10.60 13.28 30.54
CA PHE A 544 -10.67 12.76 29.17
C PHE A 544 -12.07 12.26 28.76
N TYR A 545 -12.99 12.04 29.70
CA TYR A 545 -14.33 11.49 29.44
C TYR A 545 -15.43 12.12 30.32
N PRO A 546 -15.71 13.43 30.20
CA PRO A 546 -16.70 14.11 31.04
C PRO A 546 -18.14 13.56 30.85
N ASP A 547 -18.48 13.07 29.65
CA ASP A 547 -19.85 12.60 29.31
C ASP A 547 -20.17 11.17 29.80
N LEU A 548 -19.18 10.41 30.28
CA LEU A 548 -19.35 9.03 30.74
C LEU A 548 -19.74 8.91 32.23
N LEU A 549 -19.70 10.01 32.98
CA LEU A 549 -20.06 10.04 34.41
C LEU A 549 -21.56 10.20 34.68
N VAL A 550 -22.39 10.41 33.65
CA VAL A 550 -23.85 10.60 33.78
C VAL A 550 -24.61 9.28 33.97
N PHE A 551 -23.98 8.12 33.75
CA PHE A 551 -24.62 6.82 33.97
C PHE A 551 -24.09 6.11 35.22
N ARG A 552 -24.68 6.44 36.38
CA ARG A 552 -24.76 5.49 37.49
C ARG A 552 -26.20 5.30 37.98
N CYS A 553 -26.56 4.01 37.98
CA CYS A 553 -27.73 3.35 38.59
C CYS A 553 -29.10 3.44 37.90
N GLY A 554 -29.42 2.36 37.18
CA GLY A 554 -30.75 1.78 36.98
C GLY A 554 -30.62 0.27 36.71
N PRO A 555 -31.47 -0.61 37.28
CA PRO A 555 -31.11 -2.01 37.53
C PRO A 555 -31.38 -2.95 36.34
N CYS A 556 -30.48 -3.92 36.20
CA CYS A 556 -30.72 -5.32 35.84
C CYS A 556 -31.44 -5.61 34.50
N PHE A 557 -30.68 -6.08 33.50
CA PHE A 557 -31.18 -7.14 32.62
C PHE A 557 -30.05 -8.12 32.29
N ARG A 558 -30.11 -9.29 32.95
CA ARG A 558 -29.28 -10.47 32.64
C ARG A 558 -29.60 -10.93 31.21
N GLN A 559 -28.61 -10.95 30.33
CA GLN A 559 -28.62 -11.90 29.22
C GLN A 559 -28.37 -13.30 29.78
N ARG A 560 -29.36 -14.20 29.64
CA ARG A 560 -29.10 -15.64 29.60
C ARG A 560 -29.08 -16.07 28.14
N SER A 561 -27.91 -16.52 27.73
CA SER A 561 -27.63 -17.33 26.57
C SER A 561 -28.48 -18.60 26.58
N THR A 562 -29.11 -18.94 25.45
CA THR A 562 -29.52 -20.32 25.15
C THR A 562 -29.15 -20.66 23.71
N THR A 563 -28.06 -21.40 23.57
CA THR A 563 -27.79 -22.31 22.45
C THR A 563 -28.61 -23.59 22.61
N LYS A 564 -29.08 -24.14 21.47
CA LYS A 564 -29.61 -25.49 21.16
C LYS A 564 -31.00 -25.37 20.52
N ALA A 565 -31.43 -26.18 19.58
CA ALA A 565 -30.86 -27.22 18.72
C ALA A 565 -31.90 -27.36 17.58
N ALA A 566 -31.46 -27.70 16.37
CA ALA A 566 -32.35 -28.00 15.27
C ALA A 566 -32.93 -29.41 15.47
N GLU A 567 -34.25 -29.50 15.51
CA GLU A 567 -35.00 -30.72 15.22
C GLU A 567 -36.10 -30.40 14.20
N SER A 568 -36.24 -31.37 13.31
CA SER A 568 -37.22 -31.57 12.26
C SER A 568 -38.67 -31.56 12.76
N GLU A 569 -39.60 -31.08 11.94
CA GLU A 569 -40.65 -31.91 11.29
C GLU A 569 -41.71 -31.02 10.62
N ASP A 570 -42.05 -31.45 9.40
CA ASP A 570 -43.26 -31.31 8.59
C ASP A 570 -44.44 -30.45 9.08
N PHE A 571 -45.12 -29.78 8.14
CA PHE A 571 -46.55 -30.01 7.88
C PHE A 571 -47.00 -29.36 6.55
N VAL A 572 -47.55 -30.24 5.68
CA VAL A 572 -48.45 -30.06 4.51
C VAL A 572 -47.89 -29.48 3.21
#